data_AF-A0A1Q4YFS9-F1
#
_entry.id   AF-A0A1Q4YFS9-F1
#
_cell.length_a   1.000
_cell.length_b   1.000
_cell.length_c   1.000
_cell.angle_alpha   90.00
_cell.angle_beta   90.00
_cell.angle_gamma   90.00
#
_symmetry.space_group_name_H-M   'P 1'
#
loop_
_entity.id
_entity.type
_entity.pdbx_description
1 polymer ?
#
loop_
_entity_poly.entity_id
_entity_poly.type
_entity_poly.pdbx_seq_one_letter_code
_entity_poly.pdbx_strand_id
1 'polypeptide(L)'
;MVVARSIDRDTVDLFQRQVNDLRNSDARFGAVVVLDQLNNLVRQMESVKTFSVSTQLRERLAAILTDARTLAGWTALDRGSQLQAWQYHEDAKVSAREADSPLLLAHASAQQAVILLDIGEPAAAVELLEYARYVAENRAPSLLRSWLAAAHGEGLAAAGHHDESLRAFDEAQALLPTNPIDPELPHLLLNDGHLARWRGSALVRLADHNAITNLVACHAALAG
;
A
#
# COMPACT_ATOMS: atom_id res chain seq x y z
N MET A 1 -26.92 -30.37 -3.17
CA MET A 1 -26.58 -30.24 -4.60
C MET A 1 -25.91 -28.89 -4.76
N VAL A 2 -24.58 -28.85 -4.86
CA VAL A 2 -23.83 -27.60 -5.00
C VAL A 2 -23.95 -27.18 -6.46
N VAL A 3 -24.78 -26.18 -6.74
CA VAL A 3 -24.87 -25.58 -8.07
C VAL A 3 -23.62 -24.74 -8.25
N ALA A 4 -22.75 -25.13 -9.19
CA ALA A 4 -21.69 -24.25 -9.66
C ALA A 4 -22.36 -23.00 -10.25
N ARG A 5 -22.46 -21.94 -9.45
CA ARG A 5 -22.88 -20.63 -9.95
C ARG A 5 -21.71 -20.11 -10.76
N SER A 6 -21.87 -20.05 -12.08
CA SER A 6 -20.94 -19.31 -12.92
C SER A 6 -20.91 -17.88 -12.39
N ILE A 7 -19.76 -17.45 -11.87
CA ILE A 7 -19.52 -16.03 -11.68
C ILE A 7 -19.78 -15.36 -13.04
N ASP A 8 -20.67 -14.38 -13.07
CA ASP A 8 -20.82 -13.50 -14.22
C ASP A 8 -20.07 -12.19 -14.00
N ARG A 9 -19.91 -11.44 -15.08
CA ARG A 9 -19.21 -10.16 -15.05
C ARG A 9 -19.89 -9.16 -14.12
N ASP A 10 -21.22 -9.17 -14.09
CA ASP A 10 -22.04 -8.24 -13.31
C ASP A 10 -21.83 -8.42 -11.80
N THR A 11 -21.67 -9.66 -11.33
CA THR A 11 -21.33 -9.97 -9.93
C THR A 11 -19.96 -9.43 -9.55
N VAL A 12 -18.95 -9.59 -10.42
CA VAL A 12 -17.60 -9.05 -10.19
C VAL A 12 -17.62 -7.52 -10.16
N ASP A 13 -18.36 -6.90 -11.08
CA ASP A 13 -18.54 -5.44 -11.14
C ASP A 13 -19.29 -4.90 -9.91
N LEU A 14 -20.23 -5.67 -9.35
CA LEU A 14 -20.89 -5.34 -8.09
C LEU A 14 -19.90 -5.33 -6.93
N PHE A 15 -19.04 -6.34 -6.80
CA PHE A 15 -18.04 -6.39 -5.73
C PHE A 15 -17.07 -5.20 -5.79
N GLN A 16 -16.58 -4.85 -6.98
CA GLN A 16 -15.71 -3.67 -7.12
C GLN A 16 -16.42 -2.38 -6.68
N ARG A 17 -17.69 -2.20 -7.03
CA ARG A 17 -18.48 -1.04 -6.59
C ARG A 17 -18.61 -1.01 -5.07
N GLN A 18 -18.90 -2.14 -4.43
CA GLN A 18 -19.03 -2.22 -2.98
C GLN A 18 -17.71 -1.90 -2.24
N VAL A 19 -16.56 -2.35 -2.76
CA VAL A 19 -15.25 -1.95 -2.20
C VAL A 19 -15.06 -0.44 -2.32
N ASN A 20 -15.41 0.14 -3.47
CA ASN A 20 -15.28 1.59 -3.70
C ASN A 20 -16.22 2.41 -2.80
N ASP A 21 -17.43 1.93 -2.55
CA ASP A 21 -18.38 2.57 -1.63
C ASP A 21 -17.83 2.57 -0.20
N LEU A 22 -17.23 1.46 0.25
CA LEU A 22 -16.62 1.34 1.57
C LEU A 22 -15.43 2.28 1.75
N ARG A 23 -14.59 2.47 0.73
CA ARG A 23 -13.47 3.43 0.77
C ARG A 23 -13.93 4.86 1.08
N ASN A 24 -15.08 5.27 0.56
CA ASN A 24 -15.63 6.62 0.74
C ASN A 24 -16.50 6.76 2.00
N SER A 25 -16.66 5.69 2.78
CA SER A 25 -17.63 5.59 3.87
C SER A 25 -17.03 5.80 5.26
N ASP A 26 -15.70 5.88 5.38
CA ASP A 26 -14.99 5.92 6.66
C ASP A 26 -15.38 7.14 7.53
N ALA A 27 -15.44 8.33 6.93
CA ALA A 27 -15.89 9.56 7.60
C ALA A 27 -17.35 9.53 8.09
N ARG A 28 -18.16 8.54 7.65
CA ARG A 28 -19.61 8.51 7.89
C ARG A 28 -20.06 7.42 8.86
N PHE A 29 -19.38 6.28 8.88
CA PHE A 29 -19.75 5.12 9.70
C PHE A 29 -18.67 4.68 10.70
N GLY A 30 -17.44 5.21 10.56
CA GLY A 30 -16.31 4.87 11.40
C GLY A 30 -15.64 3.54 11.05
N ALA A 31 -14.33 3.47 11.29
CA ALA A 31 -13.45 2.37 10.90
C ALA A 31 -13.88 0.96 11.36
N VAL A 32 -14.57 0.82 12.50
CA VAL A 32 -15.04 -0.50 12.99
C VAL A 32 -16.08 -1.11 12.07
N VAL A 33 -17.09 -0.32 11.69
CA VAL A 33 -18.19 -0.76 10.84
C VAL A 33 -17.67 -1.06 9.43
N VAL A 34 -16.77 -0.23 8.93
CA VAL A 34 -16.12 -0.43 7.62
C VAL A 34 -15.33 -1.74 7.61
N LEU A 35 -14.55 -2.03 8.66
CA LEU A 35 -13.75 -3.26 8.73
C LEU A 35 -14.63 -4.52 8.76
N ASP A 36 -15.72 -4.50 9.53
CA ASP A 36 -16.67 -5.63 9.56
C ASP A 36 -17.35 -5.84 8.19
N GLN A 37 -17.70 -4.76 7.50
CA GLN A 37 -18.26 -4.81 6.16
C GLN A 37 -17.25 -5.35 5.14
N LEU A 38 -15.99 -4.92 5.20
CA LEU A 38 -14.90 -5.44 4.35
C LEU A 38 -14.69 -6.93 4.59
N ASN A 39 -14.63 -7.37 5.84
CA ASN A 39 -14.46 -8.78 6.18
C ASN A 39 -15.61 -9.66 5.66
N ASN A 40 -16.86 -9.15 5.74
CA ASN A 40 -18.01 -9.83 5.16
C ASN A 40 -17.91 -9.92 3.64
N LEU A 41 -17.49 -8.84 2.98
CA LEU A 41 -17.35 -8.77 1.52
C LEU A 41 -16.24 -9.72 1.02
N VAL A 42 -15.09 -9.75 1.69
CA VAL A 42 -13.99 -10.68 1.42
C VAL A 42 -14.47 -12.14 1.49
N ARG A 43 -15.17 -12.52 2.57
CA ARG A 43 -15.73 -13.89 2.70
C ARG A 43 -16.70 -14.24 1.56
N GLN A 44 -17.53 -13.30 1.13
CA GLN A 44 -18.44 -13.52 0.00
C GLN A 44 -17.68 -13.73 -1.31
N MET A 45 -16.68 -12.89 -1.58
CA MET A 45 -15.84 -13.02 -2.77
C MET A 45 -15.08 -14.35 -2.79
N GLU A 46 -14.52 -14.80 -1.67
CA GLU A 46 -13.83 -16.10 -1.57
C GLU A 46 -14.76 -17.29 -1.79
N SER A 47 -15.96 -17.23 -1.22
CA SER A 47 -16.99 -18.26 -1.42
C SER A 47 -17.37 -18.36 -2.90
N VAL A 48 -17.58 -17.23 -3.55
CA VAL A 48 -17.94 -17.16 -4.97
C VAL A 48 -16.77 -17.63 -5.85
N LYS A 49 -15.52 -17.24 -5.54
CA LYS A 49 -14.29 -17.67 -6.21
C LYS A 49 -14.12 -19.20 -6.23
N THR A 50 -14.50 -19.88 -5.15
CA THR A 50 -14.38 -21.34 -5.01
C THR A 50 -15.11 -22.10 -6.12
N PHE A 51 -16.19 -21.55 -6.65
CA PHE A 51 -17.02 -22.20 -7.67
C PHE A 51 -16.78 -21.68 -9.09
N SER A 52 -15.82 -20.78 -9.27
CA SER A 52 -15.49 -20.21 -10.58
C SER A 52 -14.51 -21.07 -11.35
N VAL A 53 -14.89 -21.41 -12.59
CA VAL A 53 -14.06 -22.15 -13.55
C VAL A 53 -13.36 -21.26 -14.58
N SER A 54 -13.70 -19.97 -14.64
CA SER A 54 -13.09 -19.01 -15.59
C SER A 54 -11.84 -18.37 -14.99
N THR A 55 -10.68 -18.62 -15.59
CA THR A 55 -9.40 -18.04 -15.16
C THR A 55 -9.45 -16.51 -15.12
N GLN A 56 -9.96 -15.87 -16.18
CA GLN A 56 -10.03 -14.41 -16.26
C GLN A 56 -10.92 -13.78 -15.17
N LEU A 57 -12.04 -14.41 -14.84
CA LEU A 57 -12.90 -13.92 -13.75
C LEU A 57 -12.29 -14.15 -12.38
N ARG A 58 -11.51 -15.22 -12.21
CA ARG A 58 -10.77 -15.49 -10.98
C ARG A 58 -9.67 -14.46 -10.76
N GLU A 59 -8.90 -14.12 -11.78
CA GLU A 59 -7.87 -13.07 -11.73
C GLU A 59 -8.49 -11.72 -11.39
N ARG A 60 -9.58 -11.35 -12.07
CA ARG A 60 -10.29 -10.10 -11.79
C ARG A 60 -10.86 -10.03 -10.37
N LEU A 61 -11.43 -11.13 -9.87
CA LEU A 61 -11.91 -11.20 -8.49
C LEU A 61 -10.76 -11.17 -7.48
N ALA A 62 -9.62 -11.78 -7.80
CA ALA A 62 -8.42 -11.72 -6.99
C ALA A 62 -7.85 -10.29 -6.90
N ALA A 63 -7.92 -9.51 -7.98
CA ALA A 63 -7.58 -8.09 -7.97
C ALA A 63 -8.48 -7.28 -7.01
N ILE A 64 -9.79 -7.53 -7.02
CA ILE A 64 -10.74 -6.88 -6.09
C ILE A 64 -10.47 -7.32 -4.64
N LEU A 65 -10.11 -8.59 -4.42
CA LEU A 65 -9.71 -9.10 -3.11
C LEU A 65 -8.45 -8.41 -2.61
N THR A 66 -7.45 -8.16 -3.45
CA THR A 66 -6.28 -7.35 -3.09
C THR A 66 -6.71 -5.96 -2.62
N ASP A 67 -7.58 -5.30 -3.38
CA ASP A 67 -8.05 -3.96 -3.05
C ASP A 67 -8.81 -3.91 -1.71
N ALA A 68 -9.74 -4.83 -1.49
CA ALA A 68 -10.48 -4.94 -0.23
C ALA A 68 -9.56 -5.22 0.97
N ARG A 69 -8.55 -6.07 0.79
CA ARG A 69 -7.61 -6.43 1.85
C ARG A 69 -6.63 -5.32 2.19
N THR A 70 -6.10 -4.62 1.19
CA THR A 70 -5.27 -3.42 1.47
C THR A 70 -6.07 -2.34 2.20
N LEU A 71 -7.34 -2.13 1.82
CA LEU A 71 -8.22 -1.19 2.52
C LEU A 71 -8.50 -1.63 3.97
N ALA A 72 -8.72 -2.94 4.20
CA ALA A 72 -8.86 -3.49 5.56
C ALA A 72 -7.57 -3.32 6.38
N GLY A 73 -6.41 -3.46 5.74
CA GLY A 73 -5.09 -3.21 6.32
C GLY A 73 -4.96 -1.80 6.87
N TRP A 74 -5.23 -0.79 6.04
CA TRP A 74 -5.24 0.61 6.45
C TRP A 74 -6.25 0.88 7.57
N THR A 75 -7.48 0.39 7.43
CA THR A 75 -8.53 0.56 8.44
C THR A 75 -8.14 -0.04 9.80
N ALA A 76 -7.40 -1.15 9.80
CA ALA A 76 -6.88 -1.77 11.02
C ALA A 76 -5.70 -0.98 11.62
N LEU A 77 -4.83 -0.44 10.77
CA LEU A 77 -3.69 0.39 11.18
C LEU A 77 -4.15 1.70 11.81
N ASP A 78 -5.16 2.37 11.24
CA ASP A 78 -5.76 3.60 11.78
C ASP A 78 -6.36 3.40 13.19
N ARG A 79 -6.63 2.15 13.56
CA ARG A 79 -7.11 1.74 14.88
C ARG A 79 -6.00 1.27 15.82
N GLY A 80 -4.74 1.36 15.40
CA GLY A 80 -3.57 0.93 16.16
C GLY A 80 -3.42 -0.59 16.24
N SER A 81 -3.95 -1.35 15.27
CA SER A 81 -3.82 -2.82 15.24
C SER A 81 -2.80 -3.25 14.17
N GLN A 82 -1.51 -3.07 14.45
CA GLN A 82 -0.42 -3.35 13.50
C GLN A 82 -0.39 -4.83 13.06
N LEU A 83 -0.63 -5.76 14.00
CA LEU A 83 -0.65 -7.19 13.68
C LEU A 83 -1.77 -7.55 12.70
N GLN A 84 -2.96 -6.97 12.89
CA GLN A 84 -4.09 -7.23 12.02
C GLN A 84 -3.88 -6.57 10.65
N ALA A 85 -3.36 -5.34 10.62
CA ALA A 85 -2.97 -4.68 9.39
C ALA A 85 -1.96 -5.53 8.60
N TRP A 86 -0.95 -6.08 9.29
CA TRP A 86 0.06 -6.95 8.69
C TRP A 86 -0.57 -8.18 8.03
N GLN A 87 -1.46 -8.87 8.73
CA GLN A 87 -2.17 -10.04 8.20
C GLN A 87 -2.97 -9.70 6.95
N TYR A 88 -3.70 -8.58 6.94
CA TYR A 88 -4.44 -8.14 5.77
C TYR A 88 -3.54 -7.84 4.57
N HIS A 89 -2.38 -7.20 4.77
CA HIS A 89 -1.44 -6.97 3.69
C HIS A 89 -0.77 -8.25 3.17
N GLU A 90 -0.48 -9.23 4.04
CA GLU A 90 -0.02 -10.56 3.60
C GLU A 90 -1.07 -11.25 2.71
N ASP A 91 -2.34 -11.26 3.13
CA ASP A 91 -3.42 -11.82 2.32
C ASP A 91 -3.62 -11.04 1.01
N ALA A 92 -3.42 -9.73 1.02
CA ALA A 92 -3.49 -8.89 -0.17
C ALA A 92 -2.41 -9.28 -1.19
N LYS A 93 -1.18 -9.56 -0.73
CA LYS A 93 -0.07 -10.04 -1.56
C LYS A 93 -0.34 -11.43 -2.13
N VAL A 94 -0.97 -12.33 -1.36
CA VAL A 94 -1.43 -13.63 -1.89
C VAL A 94 -2.43 -13.42 -3.01
N SER A 95 -3.44 -12.57 -2.79
CA SER A 95 -4.47 -12.25 -3.78
C SER A 95 -3.88 -11.60 -5.04
N ALA A 96 -2.88 -10.73 -4.88
CA ALA A 96 -2.23 -10.06 -6.00
C ALA A 96 -1.47 -11.02 -6.91
N ARG A 97 -0.84 -12.05 -6.33
CA ARG A 97 -0.19 -13.13 -7.09
C ARG A 97 -1.22 -13.99 -7.82
N GLU A 98 -2.36 -14.27 -7.20
CA GLU A 98 -3.46 -14.97 -7.88
C GLU A 98 -4.14 -14.14 -8.98
N ALA A 99 -4.06 -12.82 -8.89
CA ALA A 99 -4.48 -11.89 -9.93
C ALA A 99 -3.46 -11.76 -11.08
N ASP A 100 -2.32 -12.45 -10.98
CA ASP A 100 -1.17 -12.33 -11.90
C ASP A 100 -0.76 -10.87 -12.15
N SER A 101 -0.82 -10.04 -11.09
CA SER A 101 -0.54 -8.61 -11.19
C SER A 101 0.68 -8.22 -10.34
N PRO A 102 1.85 -8.04 -10.97
CA PRO A 102 3.03 -7.46 -10.31
C PRO A 102 2.77 -6.06 -9.77
N LEU A 103 1.90 -5.27 -10.41
CA LEU A 103 1.57 -3.91 -9.97
C LEU A 103 0.84 -3.91 -8.63
N LEU A 104 -0.18 -4.77 -8.50
CA LEU A 104 -0.90 -4.95 -7.25
C LEU A 104 0.00 -5.52 -6.15
N LEU A 105 0.90 -6.45 -6.49
CA LEU A 105 1.84 -7.04 -5.54
C LEU A 105 2.82 -5.98 -5.02
N ALA A 106 3.40 -5.18 -5.92
CA ALA A 106 4.29 -4.08 -5.56
C ALA A 106 3.60 -3.05 -4.66
N HIS A 107 2.40 -2.61 -5.03
CA HIS A 107 1.64 -1.65 -4.24
C HIS A 107 1.30 -2.19 -2.85
N ALA A 108 0.77 -3.41 -2.74
CA ALA A 108 0.44 -4.03 -1.45
C ALA A 108 1.68 -4.22 -0.55
N SER A 109 2.83 -4.61 -1.13
CA SER A 109 4.11 -4.74 -0.41
C SER A 109 4.62 -3.39 0.10
N ALA A 110 4.56 -2.34 -0.72
CA ALA A 110 5.00 -1.02 -0.30
C ALA A 110 4.08 -0.41 0.78
N GLN A 111 2.76 -0.65 0.72
CA GLN A 111 1.85 -0.25 1.79
C GLN A 111 2.15 -0.99 3.10
N GLN A 112 2.46 -2.29 3.04
CA GLN A 112 2.86 -3.07 4.21
C GLN A 112 4.11 -2.50 4.90
N ALA A 113 5.04 -1.89 4.15
CA ALA A 113 6.24 -1.28 4.72
C ALA A 113 5.91 -0.12 5.68
N VAL A 114 4.75 0.54 5.54
CA VAL A 114 4.32 1.59 6.49
C VAL A 114 4.10 1.02 7.90
N ILE A 115 3.69 -0.24 8.01
CA ILE A 115 3.55 -0.92 9.31
C ILE A 115 4.93 -1.10 9.97
N LEU A 116 5.96 -1.44 9.18
CA LEU A 116 7.33 -1.55 9.67
C LEU A 116 7.85 -0.20 10.17
N LEU A 117 7.53 0.90 9.46
CA LEU A 117 7.85 2.24 9.91
C LEU A 117 7.14 2.60 11.22
N ASP A 118 5.87 2.23 11.37
CA ASP A 118 5.08 2.50 12.58
C ASP A 118 5.62 1.76 13.82
N ILE A 119 6.10 0.53 13.65
CA ILE A 119 6.69 -0.27 14.74
C ILE A 119 8.19 -0.02 14.96
N GLY A 120 8.78 0.93 14.24
CA GLY A 120 10.18 1.34 14.43
C GLY A 120 11.22 0.43 13.77
N GLU A 121 10.87 -0.24 12.68
CA GLU A 121 11.73 -1.14 11.91
C GLU A 121 12.07 -0.57 10.51
N PRO A 122 12.74 0.59 10.41
CA PRO A 122 12.90 1.29 9.13
C PRO A 122 13.84 0.60 8.16
N ALA A 123 14.82 -0.17 8.64
CA ALA A 123 15.71 -0.95 7.76
C ALA A 123 14.94 -2.06 7.02
N ALA A 124 14.08 -2.79 7.72
CA ALA A 124 13.20 -3.79 7.11
C ALA A 124 12.17 -3.15 6.16
N ALA A 125 11.70 -1.94 6.50
CA ALA A 125 10.80 -1.18 5.62
C ALA A 125 11.50 -0.84 4.29
N VAL A 126 12.75 -0.37 4.32
CA VAL A 126 13.54 -0.08 3.12
C VAL A 126 13.70 -1.33 2.26
N GLU A 127 14.08 -2.47 2.85
CA GLU A 127 14.25 -3.73 2.11
C GLU A 127 12.94 -4.17 1.41
N LEU A 128 11.79 -4.04 2.09
CA LEU A 128 10.50 -4.35 1.50
C LEU A 128 10.09 -3.36 0.39
N LEU A 129 10.46 -2.10 0.51
CA LEU A 129 10.22 -1.07 -0.50
C LEU A 129 11.11 -1.27 -1.74
N GLU A 130 12.35 -1.69 -1.56
CA GLU A 130 13.24 -2.10 -2.65
C GLU A 130 12.66 -3.29 -3.40
N TYR A 131 12.16 -4.31 -2.67
CA TYR A 131 11.43 -5.43 -3.27
C TYR A 131 10.21 -4.96 -4.06
N ALA A 132 9.38 -4.08 -3.50
CA ALA A 132 8.21 -3.55 -4.19
C ALA A 132 8.57 -2.83 -5.50
N ARG A 133 9.64 -2.02 -5.49
CA ARG A 133 10.16 -1.36 -6.69
C ARG A 133 10.68 -2.37 -7.72
N TYR A 134 11.38 -3.41 -7.27
CA TYR A 134 11.87 -4.48 -8.14
C TYR A 134 10.71 -5.23 -8.82
N VAL A 135 9.69 -5.63 -8.05
CA VAL A 135 8.52 -6.37 -8.57
C VAL A 135 7.73 -5.57 -9.60
N ALA A 136 7.59 -4.26 -9.41
CA ALA A 136 6.89 -3.41 -10.35
C ALA A 136 7.55 -3.37 -11.75
N GLU A 137 8.86 -3.64 -11.82
CA GLU A 137 9.71 -3.53 -13.01
C GLU A 137 9.56 -2.18 -13.77
N ASN A 138 10.28 -2.03 -14.88
CA ASN A 138 10.14 -0.86 -15.77
C ASN A 138 8.80 -0.82 -16.55
N ARG A 139 7.92 -1.82 -16.37
CA ARG A 139 6.62 -1.92 -17.05
C ARG A 139 5.47 -1.27 -16.27
N ALA A 140 5.70 -0.92 -15.01
CA ALA A 140 4.70 -0.19 -14.22
C ALA A 140 4.40 1.20 -14.82
N PRO A 141 3.12 1.64 -14.78
CA PRO A 141 2.76 3.00 -15.14
C PRO A 141 3.55 4.04 -14.35
N SER A 142 3.85 5.18 -14.97
CA SER A 142 4.68 6.22 -14.36
C SER A 142 4.15 6.70 -13.01
N LEU A 143 2.82 6.70 -12.83
CA LEU A 143 2.19 7.06 -11.56
C LEU A 143 2.59 6.11 -10.42
N LEU A 144 2.50 4.79 -10.64
CA LEU A 144 2.92 3.81 -9.64
C LEU A 144 4.42 3.89 -9.37
N ARG A 145 5.24 4.08 -10.41
CA ARG A 145 6.69 4.23 -10.23
C ARG A 145 7.04 5.47 -9.41
N SER A 146 6.36 6.60 -9.67
CA SER A 146 6.49 7.83 -8.89
C SER A 146 6.11 7.60 -7.42
N TRP A 147 4.98 6.92 -7.18
CA TRP A 147 4.51 6.61 -5.83
C TRP A 147 5.46 5.68 -5.07
N LEU A 148 5.96 4.61 -5.71
CA LEU A 148 6.91 3.68 -5.11
C LEU A 148 8.26 4.35 -4.80
N ALA A 149 8.72 5.27 -5.66
CA ALA A 149 9.92 6.05 -5.40
C ALA A 149 9.74 6.98 -4.19
N ALA A 150 8.58 7.62 -4.05
CA ALA A 150 8.27 8.45 -2.88
C ALA A 150 8.19 7.62 -1.58
N ALA A 151 7.53 6.46 -1.62
CA ALA A 151 7.47 5.54 -0.48
C ALA A 151 8.86 5.06 -0.05
N HIS A 152 9.72 4.71 -1.02
CA HIS A 152 11.11 4.37 -0.76
C HIS A 152 11.89 5.54 -0.14
N GLY A 153 11.67 6.76 -0.63
CA GLY A 153 12.25 7.97 -0.04
C GLY A 153 11.84 8.18 1.43
N GLU A 154 10.60 7.89 1.79
CA GLU A 154 10.15 7.92 3.18
C GLU A 154 10.83 6.85 4.04
N GLY A 155 10.93 5.61 3.54
CA GLY A 155 11.63 4.53 4.25
C GLY A 155 13.09 4.89 4.52
N LEU A 156 13.79 5.40 3.50
CA LEU A 156 15.17 5.88 3.60
C LEU A 156 15.31 7.03 4.60
N ALA A 157 14.37 7.98 4.60
CA ALA A 157 14.35 9.07 5.59
C ALA A 157 14.21 8.55 7.02
N ALA A 158 13.33 7.56 7.23
CA ALA A 158 13.14 6.94 8.53
C ALA A 158 14.35 6.15 9.01
N ALA A 159 15.13 5.57 8.08
CA ALA A 159 16.40 4.92 8.39
C ALA A 159 17.60 5.89 8.44
N GLY A 160 17.41 7.20 8.25
CA GLY A 160 18.47 8.22 8.32
C GLY A 160 19.33 8.36 7.06
N HIS A 161 18.97 7.70 5.96
CA HIS A 161 19.67 7.76 4.68
C HIS A 161 19.31 9.04 3.91
N HIS A 162 19.85 10.17 4.37
CA HIS A 162 19.50 11.52 3.88
C HIS A 162 19.60 11.67 2.35
N ASP A 163 20.79 11.43 1.76
CA ASP A 163 21.02 11.70 0.34
C ASP A 163 20.29 10.71 -0.58
N GLU A 164 20.09 9.47 -0.11
CA GLU A 164 19.30 8.47 -0.82
C GLU A 164 17.82 8.84 -0.81
N SER A 165 17.30 9.30 0.33
CA SER A 165 15.93 9.77 0.46
C SER A 165 15.64 10.93 -0.50
N LEU A 166 16.51 11.95 -0.53
CA LEU A 166 16.36 13.09 -1.44
C LEU A 166 16.33 12.66 -2.91
N ARG A 167 17.27 11.77 -3.31
CA ARG A 167 17.31 11.24 -4.67
C ARG A 167 16.06 10.46 -5.03
N ALA A 168 15.50 9.67 -4.10
CA ALA A 168 14.26 8.94 -4.32
C ALA A 168 13.06 9.88 -4.52
N PHE A 169 12.98 10.99 -3.77
CA PHE A 169 11.95 12.00 -3.99
C PHE A 169 12.15 12.81 -5.28
N ASP A 170 13.39 13.05 -5.70
CA ASP A 170 13.68 13.67 -7.01
C ASP A 170 13.23 12.74 -8.16
N GLU A 171 13.50 11.44 -8.05
CA GLU A 171 13.01 10.43 -8.98
C GLU A 171 11.48 10.39 -9.02
N ALA A 172 10.83 10.40 -7.85
CA ALA A 172 9.38 10.45 -7.75
C ALA A 172 8.80 11.65 -8.51
N GLN A 173 9.38 12.83 -8.34
CA GLN A 173 8.94 14.05 -9.02
C GLN A 173 9.15 13.97 -10.53
N ALA A 174 10.25 13.40 -10.99
CA ALA A 174 10.54 13.25 -12.41
C ALA A 174 9.59 12.26 -13.11
N LEU A 175 9.08 11.26 -12.38
CA LEU A 175 8.16 10.25 -12.90
C LEU A 175 6.69 10.67 -12.83
N LEU A 176 6.35 11.71 -12.08
CA LEU A 176 4.97 12.09 -11.83
C LEU A 176 4.28 12.57 -13.14
N PRO A 177 3.21 11.90 -13.59
CA PRO A 177 2.51 12.31 -14.81
C PRO A 177 1.61 13.53 -14.57
N THR A 178 1.42 14.33 -15.61
CA THR A 178 0.52 15.52 -15.57
C THR A 178 -0.94 15.15 -15.28
N ASN A 179 -1.39 13.97 -15.72
CA ASN A 179 -2.72 13.44 -15.41
C ASN A 179 -2.58 12.12 -14.62
N PRO A 180 -2.59 12.17 -13.28
CA PRO A 180 -2.30 11.02 -12.43
C PRO A 180 -3.55 10.14 -12.21
N ILE A 181 -4.05 9.51 -13.27
CA ILE A 181 -5.11 8.51 -13.19
C ILE A 181 -4.61 7.20 -13.80
N ASP A 182 -4.57 6.15 -12.97
CA ASP A 182 -4.20 4.80 -13.38
C ASP A 182 -5.46 3.91 -13.38
N PRO A 183 -5.87 3.32 -14.53
CA PRO A 183 -7.02 2.44 -14.59
C PRO A 183 -6.89 1.13 -13.79
N GLU A 184 -5.67 0.62 -13.60
CA GLU A 184 -5.42 -0.60 -12.81
C GLU A 184 -5.29 -0.30 -11.31
N LEU A 185 -4.92 0.94 -10.98
CA LEU A 185 -4.84 1.45 -9.62
C LEU A 185 -5.64 2.76 -9.45
N PRO A 186 -6.97 2.73 -9.63
CA PRO A 186 -7.81 3.93 -9.65
C PRO A 186 -7.84 4.71 -8.33
N HIS A 187 -7.28 4.12 -7.27
CA HIS A 187 -7.21 4.69 -5.92
C HIS A 187 -5.79 5.11 -5.52
N LEU A 188 -4.82 4.98 -6.42
CA LEU A 188 -3.46 5.46 -6.20
C LEU A 188 -3.43 6.99 -6.38
N LEU A 189 -3.60 7.71 -5.27
CA LEU A 189 -3.67 9.16 -5.26
C LEU A 189 -2.28 9.77 -5.11
N LEU A 190 -1.73 10.33 -6.18
CA LEU A 190 -0.50 11.11 -6.14
C LEU A 190 -0.56 12.25 -7.16
N ASN A 191 -0.39 13.48 -6.68
CA ASN A 191 -0.22 14.68 -7.52
C ASN A 191 0.92 15.51 -6.92
N ASP A 192 1.27 16.63 -7.55
CA ASP A 192 2.38 17.48 -7.09
C ASP A 192 2.21 17.92 -5.64
N GLY A 193 1.00 18.27 -5.23
CA GLY A 193 0.70 18.68 -3.85
C GLY A 193 0.88 17.55 -2.85
N HIS A 194 0.42 16.34 -3.18
CA HIS A 194 0.61 15.15 -2.36
C HIS A 194 2.11 14.82 -2.22
N LEU A 195 2.85 14.84 -3.33
CA LEU A 195 4.26 14.52 -3.36
C LEU A 195 5.10 15.55 -2.58
N ALA A 196 4.82 16.84 -2.77
CA ALA A 196 5.49 17.91 -2.03
C ALA A 196 5.25 17.79 -0.52
N ARG A 197 4.01 17.50 -0.09
CA ARG A 197 3.69 17.25 1.32
C ARG A 197 4.44 16.03 1.85
N TRP A 198 4.48 14.94 1.09
CA TRP A 198 5.15 13.70 1.49
C TRP A 198 6.66 13.91 1.67
N ARG A 199 7.30 14.56 0.70
CA ARG A 199 8.71 14.97 0.78
C ARG A 199 8.97 15.86 1.99
N GLY A 200 8.09 16.84 2.26
CA GLY A 200 8.19 17.71 3.43
C GLY A 200 8.18 16.92 4.75
N SER A 201 7.30 15.93 4.88
CA SER A 201 7.25 15.04 6.04
C SER A 201 8.55 14.27 6.24
N ALA A 202 9.12 13.72 5.16
CA ALA A 202 10.40 13.02 5.20
C ALA A 202 11.56 13.94 5.61
N LEU A 203 11.58 15.18 5.12
CA LEU A 203 12.59 16.19 5.49
C LEU A 203 12.55 16.56 6.97
N VAL A 204 11.36 16.70 7.56
CA VAL A 204 11.21 16.93 9.01
C VAL A 204 11.82 15.77 9.80
N ARG A 205 11.50 14.53 9.40
CA ARG A 205 12.03 13.33 10.06
C ARG A 205 13.56 13.24 9.98
N LEU A 206 14.15 13.60 8.83
CA LEU A 206 15.61 13.66 8.65
C LEU A 206 16.26 14.71 9.56
N ALA A 207 15.62 15.88 9.73
CA ALA A 207 16.11 16.92 10.63
C ALA A 207 16.11 16.44 12.08
N ASP A 208 15.05 15.74 12.52
CA ASP A 208 14.98 15.14 13.85
C ASP A 208 16.07 14.08 14.06
N HIS A 209 16.34 13.24 13.05
CA HIS A 209 17.41 12.24 13.11
C HIS A 209 18.80 12.89 13.26
N ASN A 210 19.08 13.97 12.51
CA ASN A 210 20.31 14.74 12.67
C ASN A 210 20.44 15.34 14.07
N ALA A 211 19.34 15.83 14.65
CA ALA A 211 19.34 16.36 16.00
C ALA A 211 19.68 15.28 17.05
N ILE A 212 19.13 14.08 16.92
CA ILE A 212 19.43 12.93 17.80
C ILE A 212 20.91 12.54 17.68
N THR A 213 21.41 12.38 16.45
CA THR A 213 22.81 12.00 16.20
C THR A 213 23.79 13.00 16.79
N ASN A 214 23.52 14.30 16.64
CA ASN A 214 24.33 15.35 17.25
C ASN A 214 24.32 15.28 18.78
N LEU A 215 23.15 15.06 19.40
CA LEU A 215 23.03 14.95 20.85
C LEU A 215 23.81 13.74 21.40
N VAL A 216 23.74 12.59 20.71
CA VAL A 216 24.50 11.39 21.07
C VAL A 216 26.01 11.62 20.95
N ALA A 217 26.46 12.28 19.87
CA ALA A 217 27.86 12.63 19.69
C ALA A 217 28.35 13.59 20.79
N CYS A 218 27.56 14.60 21.16
CA CYS A 218 27.87 15.50 22.27
C CYS A 218 27.96 14.74 23.61
N HIS A 219 27.03 13.82 23.89
CA HIS A 219 27.06 13.02 25.11
C HIS A 219 28.33 12.17 25.20
N ALA A 220 28.70 11.49 24.12
CA ALA A 220 29.93 10.68 24.07
C ALA A 220 31.19 11.54 24.29
N ALA A 221 31.23 12.75 23.72
CA ALA A 221 32.34 13.70 23.90
C ALA A 221 32.43 14.28 25.32
N LEU A 222 31.32 14.33 26.07
CA LEU A 222 31.29 14.78 27.47
C LEU A 222 31.60 13.66 28.47
N ALA A 223 31.49 12.39 28.06
CA ALA A 223 31.72 11.21 28.88
C ALA A 223 33.15 10.65 28.79
N GLY A 224 33.95 11.12 27.82
CA GLY A 224 35.38 10.80 27.66
C GLY A 224 36.28 11.92 28.14
#